data_AF-A0A661DU08-F1
#
_entry.id   AF-A0A661DU08-F1
#
_cell.length_a   1.000
_cell.length_b   1.000
_cell.length_c   1.000
_cell.angle_alpha   90.00
_cell.angle_beta   90.00
_cell.angle_gamma   90.00
#
_symmetry.space_group_name_H-M   'P 1'
#
loop_
_entity.id
_entity.type
_entity.pdbx_description
1 polymer ?
#
loop_
_entity_poly.entity_id
_entity_poly.type
_entity_poly.pdbx_seq_one_letter_code
_entity_poly.pdbx_strand_id
1 'polypeptide(L)'
;MPDTLLELSQQLIEDAGISGTMVSAQNQVGEFKRVVNWIVRATTEIEGTWFDWDFLHAFLEFDTVIGNSDYPAPADFNLWDNATAKIPLESMPLVFEMWTRKKTDVTEQTSGDPYM
;
A
#
# COMPACT_ATOMS: atom_id res chain seq x y z
N MET A 1 -8.60 -12.95 14.09
CA MET A 1 -8.78 -13.39 12.70
C MET A 1 -7.62 -14.29 12.37
N PRO A 2 -7.83 -15.43 11.69
CA PRO A 2 -6.70 -16.19 11.14
C PRO A 2 -5.82 -15.26 10.31
N ASP A 3 -4.49 -15.42 10.41
CA ASP A 3 -3.53 -14.60 9.67
C ASP A 3 -3.76 -14.82 8.16
N THR A 4 -4.25 -13.80 7.45
CA THR A 4 -4.57 -13.88 6.00
C THR A 4 -3.40 -14.40 5.15
N LEU A 5 -2.16 -14.09 5.54
CA LEU A 5 -0.96 -14.61 4.87
C LEU A 5 -0.82 -16.14 5.00
N LEU A 6 -1.20 -16.71 6.15
CA LEU A 6 -1.14 -18.15 6.39
C LEU A 6 -2.16 -18.88 5.52
N GLU A 7 -3.39 -18.38 5.43
CA GLU A 7 -4.46 -18.98 4.62
C GLU A 7 -4.10 -18.98 3.13
N LEU A 8 -3.63 -17.84 2.61
CA LEU A 8 -3.19 -17.74 1.22
C LEU A 8 -2.03 -18.71 0.92
N SER A 9 -1.11 -18.87 1.88
CA SER A 9 0.02 -19.78 1.72
C SER A 9 -0.41 -21.24 1.76
N GLN A 10 -1.38 -21.61 2.61
CA GLN A 10 -1.95 -22.95 2.63
C GLN A 10 -2.67 -23.27 1.32
N GLN A 11 -3.44 -22.32 0.77
CA GLN A 11 -4.06 -22.46 -0.55
C GLN A 11 -3.01 -22.66 -1.64
N LEU A 12 -1.94 -21.87 -1.65
CA LEU A 12 -0.87 -22.01 -2.64
C LEU A 12 -0.14 -23.37 -2.52
N ILE A 13 0.01 -23.91 -1.31
CA ILE A 13 0.58 -25.25 -1.08
C ILE A 13 -0.31 -26.33 -1.71
N GLU A 14 -1.63 -26.24 -1.50
CA GLU A 14 -2.60 -27.17 -2.06
C GLU A 14 -2.63 -27.11 -3.60
N ASP A 15 -2.69 -25.90 -4.16
CA ASP A 15 -2.75 -25.68 -5.62
C ASP A 15 -1.46 -26.10 -6.33
N ALA A 16 -0.30 -25.88 -5.70
CA ALA A 16 0.99 -26.26 -6.24
C ALA A 16 1.35 -27.74 -5.99
N GLY A 17 0.53 -28.49 -5.25
CA GLY A 17 0.79 -29.89 -4.90
C GLY A 17 2.01 -30.07 -3.99
N ILE A 18 2.36 -29.05 -3.20
CA ILE A 18 3.49 -29.10 -2.27
C ILE A 18 3.13 -30.01 -1.11
N SER A 19 4.02 -30.93 -0.77
CA SER A 19 3.76 -31.88 0.31
C SER A 19 3.92 -31.22 1.69
N GLY A 20 2.91 -31.40 2.53
CA GLY A 20 2.91 -30.98 3.93
C GLY A 20 1.87 -29.91 4.22
N THR A 21 1.82 -29.48 5.48
CA THR A 21 0.85 -28.49 5.94
C THR A 21 1.57 -27.43 6.75
N MET A 22 1.28 -26.18 6.47
CA MET A 22 1.85 -25.04 7.18
C MET A 22 0.87 -24.56 8.25
N VAL A 23 1.34 -24.40 9.48
CA VAL A 23 0.51 -23.93 10.63
C VAL A 23 0.84 -22.51 11.08
N SER A 24 1.89 -21.91 10.53
CA SER A 24 2.32 -20.54 10.77
C SER A 24 3.04 -20.00 9.54
N ALA A 25 2.86 -18.73 9.20
CA ALA A 25 3.63 -18.07 8.14
C ALA A 25 4.99 -17.54 8.63
N GLN A 26 5.25 -17.57 9.94
CA GLN A 26 6.49 -17.03 10.52
C GLN A 26 7.62 -18.06 10.51
N ASN A 27 8.85 -17.56 10.34
CA ASN A 27 10.10 -18.33 10.44
C ASN A 27 10.15 -19.60 9.59
N GLN A 28 9.43 -19.63 8.48
CA GLN A 28 9.43 -20.76 7.55
C GLN A 28 10.80 -20.92 6.90
N VAL A 29 11.14 -22.17 6.57
CA VAL A 29 12.39 -22.56 5.90
C VAL A 29 12.08 -23.40 4.67
N GLY A 30 13.07 -23.56 3.80
CA GLY A 30 12.95 -24.42 2.62
C GLY A 30 11.82 -23.99 1.68
N GLU A 31 10.97 -24.95 1.33
CA GLU A 31 9.89 -24.77 0.35
C GLU A 31 8.77 -23.87 0.87
N PHE A 32 8.36 -24.01 2.13
CA PHE A 32 7.35 -23.12 2.73
C PHE A 32 7.83 -21.67 2.83
N LYS A 33 9.14 -21.43 3.01
CA LYS A 33 9.68 -20.07 2.89
C LYS A 33 9.48 -19.50 1.48
N ARG A 34 9.63 -20.33 0.44
CA ARG A 34 9.42 -19.88 -0.95
C ARG A 34 7.96 -19.54 -1.21
N VAL A 35 7.03 -20.33 -0.69
CA VAL A 35 5.59 -20.06 -0.74
C VAL A 35 5.26 -18.72 -0.09
N VAL A 36 5.70 -18.51 1.16
CA VAL A 36 5.47 -17.25 1.88
C VAL A 36 6.07 -16.06 1.13
N ASN A 37 7.32 -16.19 0.69
CA ASN A 37 7.99 -15.13 -0.08
C ASN A 37 7.30 -14.84 -1.42
N TRP A 38 6.72 -15.85 -2.06
CA TRP A 38 5.99 -15.68 -3.32
C TRP A 38 4.75 -14.80 -3.11
N ILE A 39 3.97 -15.09 -2.08
CA ILE A 39 2.77 -14.31 -1.77
C ILE A 39 3.14 -12.89 -1.37
N VAL A 40 4.13 -12.70 -0.49
CA VAL A 40 4.60 -11.36 -0.10
C VAL A 40 5.04 -10.56 -1.33
N ARG A 41 5.81 -11.18 -2.23
CA ARG A 41 6.25 -10.52 -3.47
C ARG A 41 5.06 -10.18 -4.37
N ALA A 42 4.12 -11.10 -4.57
CA ALA A 42 2.94 -10.86 -5.39
C ALA A 42 2.09 -9.70 -4.83
N THR A 43 1.91 -9.65 -3.51
CA THR A 43 1.25 -8.54 -2.83
C THR A 43 1.96 -7.22 -3.12
N THR A 44 3.28 -7.14 -2.90
CA THR A 44 4.05 -5.92 -3.18
C THR A 44 3.98 -5.50 -4.65
N GLU A 45 3.99 -6.45 -5.59
CA GLU A 45 3.87 -6.15 -7.03
C GLU A 45 2.48 -5.58 -7.38
N ILE A 46 1.41 -6.16 -6.83
CA ILE A 46 0.03 -5.68 -7.05
C ILE A 46 -0.15 -4.29 -6.45
N GLU A 47 0.25 -4.11 -5.19
CA GLU A 47 0.18 -2.84 -4.48
C GLU A 47 1.02 -1.76 -5.18
N GLY A 48 2.17 -2.14 -5.75
CA GLY A 48 3.03 -1.25 -6.53
C GLY A 48 2.55 -0.98 -7.97
N THR A 49 1.51 -1.66 -8.46
CA THR A 49 1.08 -1.52 -9.86
C THR A 49 0.42 -0.17 -10.14
N TRP A 50 -0.38 0.33 -9.19
CA TRP A 50 -0.99 1.65 -9.28
C TRP A 50 -0.74 2.36 -7.95
N PHE A 51 -0.51 3.66 -8.02
CA PHE A 51 -0.21 4.44 -6.82
C PHE A 51 -1.46 4.76 -5.99
N ASP A 52 -2.64 4.70 -6.62
CA ASP A 52 -3.89 5.27 -6.16
C ASP A 52 -5.00 4.22 -6.02
N TRP A 53 -4.65 2.96 -5.71
CA TRP A 53 -5.69 1.99 -5.35
C TRP A 53 -6.43 2.50 -4.12
N ASP A 54 -7.76 2.51 -4.18
CA ASP A 54 -8.59 2.97 -3.07
C ASP A 54 -8.32 2.23 -1.75
N PHE A 55 -7.92 0.95 -1.81
CA PHE A 55 -7.60 0.16 -0.61
C PHE A 55 -6.21 0.44 -0.02
N LEU A 56 -5.32 1.12 -0.76
CA LEU A 56 -4.00 1.52 -0.26
C LEU A 56 -4.04 2.86 0.49
N HIS A 57 -5.18 3.54 0.49
CA HIS A 57 -5.38 4.76 1.26
C HIS A 57 -5.81 4.44 2.69
N ALA A 58 -5.12 5.06 3.65
CA ALA A 58 -5.52 5.08 5.05
C ALA A 58 -5.74 6.53 5.51
N PHE A 59 -6.61 6.73 6.49
CA PHE A 59 -6.83 8.03 7.10
C PHE A 59 -6.19 8.05 8.48
N LEU A 60 -5.48 9.13 8.79
CA LEU A 60 -4.95 9.39 10.13
C LEU A 60 -5.51 10.71 10.66
N GLU A 61 -5.88 10.70 11.94
CA GLU A 61 -6.20 11.88 12.72
C GLU A 61 -5.14 12.07 13.81
N PHE A 62 -4.65 13.30 13.99
CA PHE A 62 -3.66 13.62 15.02
C PHE A 62 -3.80 15.07 15.52
N ASP A 63 -3.36 15.30 16.75
CA ASP A 63 -3.41 16.63 17.37
C ASP A 63 -2.28 17.53 16.85
N THR A 64 -2.63 18.75 16.47
CA THR A 64 -1.67 19.78 16.04
C THR A 64 -1.28 20.72 17.19
N VAL A 65 -0.04 21.22 17.18
CA VAL A 65 0.48 22.22 18.12
C VAL A 65 0.65 23.57 17.41
N ILE A 66 0.19 24.67 18.05
CA ILE A 66 0.34 26.03 17.51
C ILE A 66 1.82 26.34 17.28
N GLY A 67 2.13 26.86 16.09
CA GLY A 67 3.49 27.22 15.69
C GLY A 67 4.36 26.06 15.22
N ASN A 68 3.84 24.83 15.17
CA ASN A 68 4.52 23.69 14.55
C ASN A 68 3.86 23.30 13.22
N SER A 69 4.64 23.33 12.14
CA SER A 69 4.24 22.87 10.80
C SER A 69 4.92 21.57 10.37
N ASP A 70 5.91 21.10 11.14
CA ASP A 70 6.67 19.91 10.82
C ASP A 70 6.15 18.74 11.66
N TYR A 71 5.40 17.85 11.02
CA TYR A 71 4.89 16.62 11.62
C TYR A 71 5.56 15.42 10.96
N PRO A 72 6.18 14.53 11.75
CA PRO A 72 6.85 13.36 11.20
C PRO A 72 5.83 12.45 10.53
N ALA A 73 6.27 11.79 9.45
CA ALA A 73 5.47 10.77 8.78
C ALA A 73 5.08 9.66 9.77
N PRO A 74 3.80 9.24 9.82
CA PRO A 74 3.38 8.10 10.62
C PRO A 74 4.06 6.82 10.12
N ALA A 75 4.42 5.93 11.04
CA ALA A 75 5.22 4.73 10.73
C ALA A 75 4.54 3.76 9.75
N ASP A 76 3.20 3.77 9.70
CA ASP A 76 2.41 2.83 8.91
C ASP A 76 2.09 3.34 7.49
N PHE A 77 2.62 4.51 7.10
CA PHE A 77 2.31 5.17 5.85
C PHE A 77 3.56 5.25 4.96
N ASN A 78 3.47 4.66 3.76
CA ASN A 78 4.54 4.74 2.76
C ASN A 78 4.68 6.13 2.13
N LEU A 79 3.58 6.91 2.10
CA LEU A 79 3.58 8.28 1.61
C LEU A 79 2.87 9.18 2.63
N TRP A 80 3.56 10.25 2.99
CA TRP A 80 3.05 11.27 3.91
C TRP A 80 2.99 12.61 3.18
N ASP A 81 1.78 13.05 2.86
CA ASP A 81 1.55 14.37 2.29
C ASP A 81 1.19 15.37 3.40
N ASN A 82 2.21 16.03 3.95
CA ASN A 82 2.02 17.10 4.94
C ASN A 82 1.39 18.37 4.33
N ALA A 83 1.40 18.54 3.00
CA ALA A 83 0.82 19.73 2.36
C ALA A 83 -0.71 19.77 2.46
N THR A 84 -1.34 18.61 2.63
CA THR A 84 -2.80 18.46 2.75
C THR A 84 -3.28 18.30 4.19
N ALA A 85 -2.38 18.18 5.17
CA ALA A 85 -2.71 18.20 6.59
C ALA A 85 -3.25 19.59 6.99
N LYS A 86 -4.58 19.73 7.04
CA LYS A 86 -5.27 20.98 7.35
C LYS A 86 -6.13 20.82 8.60
N ILE A 87 -6.11 21.84 9.46
CA ILE A 87 -7.09 21.99 10.55
C ILE A 87 -8.42 22.42 9.88
N PRO A 88 -9.51 21.64 9.95
CA PRO A 88 -10.78 22.06 9.39
C PRO A 88 -11.38 23.14 10.30
N LEU A 89 -11.02 24.40 10.05
CA LEU A 89 -11.65 25.54 10.74
C LEU A 89 -13.10 25.75 10.28
N GLU A 90 -13.47 25.18 9.14
CA GLU A 90 -14.85 25.00 8.71
C GLU A 90 -14.99 23.58 8.17
N SER A 91 -16.01 22.87 8.63
CA SER A 91 -16.43 21.55 8.17
C SER A 91 -16.92 21.63 6.72
N MET A 92 -15.98 21.79 5.79
CA MET A 92 -16.27 21.63 4.37
C MET A 92 -16.37 20.13 4.05
N PRO A 93 -17.41 19.69 3.34
CA PRO A 93 -17.45 18.33 2.84
C PRO A 93 -16.27 18.15 1.88
N LEU A 94 -15.40 17.19 2.17
CA LEU A 94 -14.39 16.72 1.22
C LEU A 94 -15.11 16.23 -0.04
N VAL A 95 -15.12 17.05 -1.08
CA VAL A 95 -15.59 16.64 -2.41
C VAL A 95 -14.44 15.87 -3.04
N PHE A 96 -14.54 14.54 -3.02
CA PHE A 96 -13.66 13.69 -3.79
C PHE A 96 -14.06 13.81 -5.26
N GLU A 97 -13.37 14.65 -6.02
CA GLU A 97 -13.33 14.48 -7.47
C GLU A 97 -12.59 13.17 -7.73
N MET A 98 -13.34 12.08 -7.97
CA MET A 98 -12.76 10.80 -8.37
C MET A 98 -11.91 11.02 -9.62
N TRP A 99 -10.59 11.04 -9.46
CA TRP A 99 -9.63 11.13 -10.54
C TRP A 99 -9.81 9.90 -11.43
N THR A 100 -10.56 10.03 -12.52
CA THR A 100 -10.73 8.94 -13.49
C THR A 100 -9.50 8.96 -14.40
N ARG A 101 -8.46 8.20 -14.06
CA ARG A 101 -7.25 8.10 -14.89
C ARG A 101 -7.57 7.40 -16.22
N LYS A 102 -7.60 8.18 -17.30
CA LYS A 102 -7.32 7.67 -18.65
C LYS A 102 -5.90 7.08 -18.62
N LYS A 103 -5.72 5.89 -19.24
CA LYS A 103 -4.42 5.24 -19.43
C LYS A 103 -3.37 6.27 -19.88
N THR A 104 -2.41 6.57 -19.02
CA THR A 104 -1.18 7.21 -19.46
C THR A 104 -0.27 6.10 -19.97
N ASP A 105 -0.27 5.87 -21.28
CA ASP A 105 0.76 5.07 -21.91
C ASP A 105 2.10 5.81 -21.74
N VAL A 106 3.00 5.23 -20.94
CA VAL A 106 4.30 5.81 -20.56
C VAL A 106 5.25 5.99 -21.76
N THR A 107 4.83 5.59 -22.97
CA THR A 107 5.57 5.82 -24.22
C THR A 107 5.47 7.26 -24.75
N GLU A 108 4.60 8.10 -24.20
CA GLU A 108 4.51 9.52 -24.57
C GLU A 108 5.29 10.46 -23.62
N GLN A 109 5.98 9.93 -22.61
CA GLN A 109 6.76 10.75 -21.66
C GLN A 109 8.14 11.15 -22.20
N THR A 110 8.25 11.38 -23.51
CA THR A 110 9.37 12.09 -24.14
C THR A 110 8.84 13.31 -24.88
N SER A 111 8.75 14.45 -24.18
CA SER A 111 9.15 15.80 -24.66
C SER A 111 8.62 16.89 -23.72
N GLY A 112 9.54 17.72 -23.17
CA GLY A 112 9.24 18.99 -22.48
C GLY A 112 9.59 18.97 -20.98
N ASP A 113 10.85 18.74 -20.63
CA ASP A 113 11.95 19.71 -20.37
C ASP A 113 12.04 20.18 -18.90
N PRO A 114 13.25 20.10 -18.30
CA PRO A 114 13.50 20.48 -16.91
C PRO A 114 13.68 21.99 -16.78
N TYR A 115 13.29 22.51 -15.62
CA TYR A 115 13.34 23.92 -15.18
C TYR A 115 12.24 24.85 -15.73
N MET A 116 11.26 25.15 -14.87
CA MET A 116 10.99 26.50 -14.37
C MET A 116 10.46 26.44 -12.95
#